data_AF-A0A257WC19-F1
#
_entry.id   AF-A0A257WC19-F1
#
_cell.length_a   1.000
_cell.length_b   1.000
_cell.length_c   1.000
_cell.angle_alpha   90.00
_cell.angle_beta   90.00
_cell.angle_gamma   90.00
#
_symmetry.space_group_name_H-M   'P 1'
#
loop_
_entity.id
_entity.type
_entity.pdbx_description
1 polymer ?
#
loop_
_entity_poly.entity_id
_entity_poly.type
_entity_poly.pdbx_seq_one_letter_code
_entity_poly.pdbx_strand_id
1 'polypeptide(L)'
;DESEPLTFKDREILLQKPHLVVEGMILAGLVCGANRGYIYLRHEYVEQAEALNAAIKEAEWLRVCGPDILTGFSFQLSVFMSPGGYICGEQSALIEAMEGHRGQPRNKPPDLKSNGLFDKPTLVSNVETYAWVPGIAVESKAGDAEPTGEPMAAVLRFEASAKQNWYASLGCQFDELGYRGARLFSICGDVKKPGVYELPIGAPLRELLNAAGGVIGGEAELRALATSGPSGGFLPPKISDKEAVNQFIRRLASERDKLKPKDQGGVEADLAEKIVGVRNDLRSRPGDVRKLRDLQDLYLQLVDAPRKLKRLDAWLKILRPDDNVTPTEVDVLSTPLDIDMFRILATISPDIMLGAGLAVFAGRSVDLLGLSVNATEFFSRESCGKCVPCRVGSGRLVEFGQTMLQGKLAESDFGSTREVVQQLNIVMKATSICGLGCVAPAPLVTLLTHFPEAVTSRKPS
;
A
#
# COMPACT_ATOMS: atom_id res chain seq x y z
N ASP A 1 -9.36 -9.97 1.17
CA ASP A 1 -8.40 -10.91 1.80
C ASP A 1 -7.21 -10.11 2.34
N GLU A 2 -6.96 -10.25 3.64
CA GLU A 2 -5.87 -9.63 4.40
C GLU A 2 -4.98 -10.75 4.93
N SER A 3 -4.23 -11.36 4.02
CA SER A 3 -3.35 -12.50 4.34
C SER A 3 -1.89 -12.09 4.59
N GLU A 4 -1.53 -10.81 4.43
CA GLU A 4 -0.19 -10.31 4.80
C GLU A 4 0.04 -10.51 6.30
N PRO A 5 1.08 -11.26 6.70
CA PRO A 5 1.35 -11.48 8.11
C PRO A 5 1.49 -10.15 8.85
N LEU A 6 1.02 -10.13 10.11
CA LEU A 6 1.10 -8.96 10.99
C LEU A 6 0.17 -7.80 10.59
N THR A 7 -0.70 -8.01 9.60
CA THR A 7 -1.77 -7.08 9.22
C THR A 7 -3.13 -7.64 9.67
N PHE A 8 -3.91 -6.84 10.38
CA PHE A 8 -5.20 -7.26 10.95
C PHE A 8 -6.21 -6.10 11.05
N LYS A 9 -6.05 -5.05 10.25
CA LYS A 9 -6.95 -3.88 10.25
C LYS A 9 -8.29 -4.23 9.61
N ASP A 10 -8.29 -5.02 8.54
CA ASP A 10 -9.50 -5.44 7.86
C ASP A 10 -10.30 -6.36 8.77
N ARG A 11 -9.62 -7.22 9.54
CA ARG A 11 -10.26 -8.02 10.60
C ARG A 11 -11.07 -7.17 11.57
N GLU A 12 -10.48 -6.10 12.09
CA GLU A 12 -11.14 -5.23 13.08
C GLU A 12 -12.28 -4.42 12.45
N ILE A 13 -12.11 -3.92 11.22
CA ILE A 13 -13.19 -3.23 10.48
C ILE A 13 -14.38 -4.16 10.29
N LEU A 14 -14.14 -5.38 9.79
CA LEU A 14 -15.19 -6.34 9.49
C LEU A 14 -15.89 -6.89 10.73
N LEU A 15 -15.20 -6.95 11.87
CA LEU A 15 -15.79 -7.41 13.12
C LEU A 15 -16.58 -6.30 13.81
N GLN A 16 -16.02 -5.09 13.90
CA GLN A 16 -16.60 -4.01 14.70
C GLN A 16 -17.57 -3.13 13.91
N LYS A 17 -17.30 -2.90 12.61
CA LYS A 17 -18.04 -1.97 11.74
C LYS A 17 -18.32 -2.56 10.34
N PRO A 18 -18.88 -3.78 10.22
CA PRO A 18 -19.16 -4.40 8.92
C PRO A 18 -20.11 -3.57 8.05
N HIS A 19 -21.04 -2.85 8.65
CA HIS A 19 -22.02 -2.02 7.94
C HIS A 19 -21.38 -0.92 7.08
N LEU A 20 -20.24 -0.34 7.51
CA LEU A 20 -19.54 0.69 6.72
C LEU A 20 -19.00 0.11 5.40
N VAL A 21 -18.54 -1.13 5.43
CA VAL A 21 -18.05 -1.83 4.23
C VAL A 21 -19.21 -2.17 3.31
N VAL A 22 -20.32 -2.68 3.88
CA VAL A 22 -21.55 -2.96 3.13
C VAL A 22 -22.08 -1.70 2.44
N GLU A 23 -22.23 -0.60 3.18
CA GLU A 23 -22.67 0.69 2.65
C GLU A 23 -21.71 1.24 1.58
N GLY A 24 -20.40 1.19 1.83
CA GLY A 24 -19.40 1.62 0.86
C GLY A 24 -19.45 0.84 -0.45
N MET A 25 -19.74 -0.46 -0.39
CA MET A 25 -19.91 -1.29 -1.60
C MET A 25 -21.21 -0.99 -2.34
N ILE A 26 -22.31 -0.72 -1.64
CA ILE A 26 -23.59 -0.29 -2.24
C ILE A 26 -23.38 1.05 -2.98
N LEU A 27 -22.75 2.02 -2.34
CA LEU A 27 -22.43 3.33 -2.93
C LEU A 27 -21.53 3.19 -4.17
N ALA A 28 -20.50 2.34 -4.11
CA ALA A 28 -19.66 2.06 -5.27
C ALA A 28 -20.44 1.39 -6.40
N GLY A 29 -21.35 0.45 -6.07
CA GLY A 29 -22.25 -0.18 -7.02
C GLY A 29 -23.12 0.83 -7.75
N LEU A 30 -23.72 1.77 -7.01
CA LEU A 30 -24.52 2.87 -7.56
C LEU A 30 -23.71 3.77 -8.51
N VAL A 31 -22.50 4.17 -8.10
CA VAL A 31 -21.64 5.06 -8.92
C VAL A 31 -21.13 4.38 -10.18
N CYS A 32 -20.75 3.09 -10.08
CA CYS A 32 -20.20 2.35 -11.21
C CYS A 32 -21.27 1.66 -12.07
N GLY A 33 -22.54 1.66 -11.66
CA GLY A 33 -23.62 0.92 -12.30
C GLY A 33 -23.49 -0.61 -12.17
N ALA A 34 -22.74 -1.09 -11.19
CA ALA A 34 -22.59 -2.53 -10.94
C ALA A 34 -23.77 -3.04 -10.13
N ASN A 35 -24.45 -4.08 -10.60
CA ASN A 35 -25.63 -4.66 -9.93
C ASN A 35 -25.28 -5.80 -8.94
N ARG A 36 -23.99 -6.13 -8.81
CA ARG A 36 -23.52 -7.21 -7.95
C ARG A 36 -22.16 -6.89 -7.34
N GLY A 37 -22.02 -7.20 -6.06
CA GLY A 37 -20.80 -7.08 -5.27
C GLY A 37 -20.45 -8.38 -4.57
N TYR A 38 -19.15 -8.57 -4.34
CA TYR A 38 -18.63 -9.71 -3.60
C TYR A 38 -17.59 -9.23 -2.58
N ILE A 39 -17.74 -9.66 -1.33
CA ILE A 39 -16.73 -9.49 -0.30
C ILE A 39 -15.91 -10.77 -0.25
N TYR A 40 -14.72 -10.74 -0.83
CA TYR A 40 -13.79 -11.87 -0.80
C TYR A 40 -13.07 -11.92 0.55
N LEU A 41 -13.48 -12.88 1.37
CA LEU A 41 -13.07 -13.03 2.75
C LEU A 41 -12.20 -14.29 2.92
N ARG A 42 -11.10 -14.16 3.64
CA ARG A 42 -10.23 -15.30 3.93
C ARG A 42 -10.93 -16.35 4.79
N HIS A 43 -10.66 -17.63 4.56
CA HIS A 43 -11.33 -18.73 5.25
C HIS A 43 -11.15 -18.72 6.77
N GLU A 44 -10.09 -18.12 7.28
CA GLU A 44 -9.82 -18.03 8.72
C GLU A 44 -10.70 -16.99 9.43
N TYR A 45 -11.37 -16.10 8.69
CA TYR A 45 -12.18 -15.01 9.24
C TYR A 45 -13.65 -15.42 9.39
N VAL A 46 -13.90 -16.46 10.20
CA VAL A 46 -15.25 -17.02 10.42
C VAL A 46 -16.17 -16.00 11.11
N GLU A 47 -15.70 -15.37 12.19
CA GLU A 47 -16.48 -14.37 12.95
C GLU A 47 -16.82 -13.14 12.09
N GLN A 48 -15.89 -12.71 11.24
CA GLN A 48 -16.10 -11.58 10.33
C GLN A 48 -17.11 -11.96 9.23
N ALA A 49 -17.13 -13.22 8.80
CA ALA A 49 -18.13 -13.71 7.86
C ALA A 49 -19.53 -13.64 8.48
N GLU A 50 -19.67 -14.04 9.75
CA GLU A 50 -20.94 -13.94 10.48
C GLU A 50 -21.39 -12.48 10.62
N ALA A 51 -20.48 -11.60 11.03
CA ALA A 51 -20.75 -10.16 11.19
C ALA A 51 -21.15 -9.49 9.86
N LEU A 52 -20.44 -9.80 8.76
CA LEU A 52 -20.78 -9.32 7.42
C LEU A 52 -22.14 -9.83 6.94
N ASN A 53 -22.41 -11.13 7.09
CA ASN A 53 -23.69 -11.70 6.68
C ASN A 53 -24.86 -11.11 7.48
N ALA A 54 -24.67 -10.81 8.77
CA ALA A 54 -25.65 -10.10 9.57
C ALA A 54 -25.89 -8.67 9.03
N ALA A 55 -24.83 -7.92 8.74
CA ALA A 55 -24.93 -6.56 8.18
C ALA A 55 -25.56 -6.53 6.78
N ILE A 56 -25.28 -7.52 5.93
CA ILE A 56 -25.92 -7.66 4.61
C ILE A 56 -27.43 -7.91 4.78
N LYS A 57 -27.82 -8.84 5.67
CA LYS A 57 -29.25 -9.12 5.94
C LYS A 57 -29.98 -7.90 6.49
N GLU A 58 -29.33 -7.11 7.34
CA GLU A 58 -29.87 -5.85 7.84
C GLU A 58 -30.07 -4.84 6.69
N ALA A 59 -29.09 -4.67 5.81
CA ALA A 59 -29.19 -3.81 4.65
C ALA A 59 -30.30 -4.25 3.67
N GLU A 60 -30.49 -5.56 3.48
CA GLU A 60 -31.60 -6.12 2.71
C GLU A 60 -32.96 -5.85 3.37
N TRP A 61 -33.05 -6.01 4.70
CA TRP A 61 -34.27 -5.71 5.46
C TRP A 61 -34.66 -4.23 5.36
N LEU A 62 -33.68 -3.34 5.40
CA LEU A 62 -33.83 -1.90 5.18
C LEU A 62 -34.13 -1.51 3.73
N ARG A 63 -34.06 -2.46 2.78
CA ARG A 63 -34.20 -2.23 1.32
C ARG A 63 -33.19 -1.22 0.76
N VAL A 64 -31.98 -1.20 1.33
CA VAL A 64 -30.82 -0.46 0.79
C VAL A 64 -29.82 -1.39 0.10
N CYS A 65 -30.00 -2.70 0.23
CA CYS A 65 -29.34 -3.75 -0.54
C CYS A 65 -30.39 -4.72 -1.10
N GLY A 66 -30.05 -5.44 -2.16
CA GLY A 66 -30.94 -6.39 -2.83
C GLY A 66 -31.68 -5.79 -4.03
N PRO A 67 -32.89 -6.28 -4.35
CA PRO A 67 -33.68 -5.77 -5.46
C PRO A 67 -34.35 -4.44 -5.10
N ASP A 68 -34.44 -3.55 -6.10
CA ASP A 68 -35.20 -2.29 -6.02
C ASP A 68 -34.84 -1.42 -4.79
N ILE A 69 -33.55 -1.12 -4.65
CA ILE A 69 -33.03 -0.23 -3.61
C ILE A 69 -33.34 1.22 -4.00
N LEU A 70 -34.09 1.94 -3.14
CA LEU A 70 -34.41 3.38 -3.12
C LEU A 70 -34.93 4.05 -4.42
N THR A 71 -34.32 3.80 -5.57
CA THR A 71 -34.43 4.51 -6.85
C THR A 71 -34.70 3.59 -8.06
N GLY A 72 -35.10 2.33 -7.87
CA GLY A 72 -35.26 1.36 -8.98
C GLY A 72 -33.98 0.58 -9.33
N PHE A 73 -32.85 0.90 -8.69
CA PHE A 73 -31.59 0.18 -8.88
C PHE A 73 -31.59 -1.13 -8.08
N SER A 74 -30.82 -2.13 -8.50
CA SER A 74 -30.68 -3.39 -7.75
C SER A 74 -29.22 -3.70 -7.53
N PHE A 75 -28.86 -4.02 -6.30
CA PHE A 75 -27.48 -4.35 -5.92
C PHE A 75 -27.45 -5.56 -5.00
N GLN A 76 -26.98 -6.71 -5.50
CA GLN A 76 -26.83 -7.91 -4.69
C GLN A 76 -25.41 -7.99 -4.12
N LEU A 77 -25.29 -8.11 -2.80
CA LEU A 77 -24.01 -8.26 -2.12
C LEU A 77 -23.92 -9.65 -1.48
N SER A 78 -22.76 -10.29 -1.59
CA SER A 78 -22.52 -11.61 -0.99
C SER A 78 -21.09 -11.76 -0.49
N VAL A 79 -20.89 -12.58 0.53
CA VAL A 79 -19.56 -12.95 1.02
C VAL A 79 -19.09 -14.19 0.25
N PHE A 80 -17.88 -14.12 -0.32
CA PHE A 80 -17.19 -15.26 -0.91
C PHE A 80 -16.08 -15.70 0.03
N MET A 81 -16.14 -16.92 0.55
CA MET A 81 -15.08 -17.49 1.38
C MET A 81 -13.95 -18.01 0.48
N SER A 82 -12.75 -17.47 0.67
CA SER A 82 -11.53 -17.88 -0.01
C SER A 82 -11.27 -19.37 0.23
N PRO A 83 -10.72 -20.11 -0.76
CA PRO A 83 -10.21 -21.46 -0.53
C PRO A 83 -8.88 -21.49 0.23
N GLY A 84 -8.33 -20.32 0.61
CA GLY A 84 -7.05 -20.19 1.31
C GLY A 84 -5.87 -19.87 0.37
N GLY A 85 -4.74 -19.53 1.00
CA GLY A 85 -3.49 -19.16 0.34
C GLY A 85 -3.29 -17.64 0.25
N TYR A 86 -2.13 -17.16 0.70
CA TYR A 86 -1.77 -15.74 0.73
C TYR A 86 -1.83 -15.09 -0.66
N ILE A 87 -1.47 -15.86 -1.70
CA ILE A 87 -1.51 -15.37 -3.08
C ILE A 87 -2.92 -14.97 -3.54
N CYS A 88 -3.98 -15.53 -2.93
CA CYS A 88 -5.36 -15.17 -3.24
C CYS A 88 -5.74 -13.75 -2.75
N GLY A 89 -4.87 -13.08 -1.98
CA GLY A 89 -4.99 -11.65 -1.69
C GLY A 89 -4.61 -10.76 -2.87
N GLU A 90 -3.92 -11.27 -3.89
CA GLU A 90 -3.61 -10.52 -5.10
C GLU A 90 -4.88 -10.36 -5.96
N GLN A 91 -5.12 -9.15 -6.48
CA GLN A 91 -6.38 -8.76 -7.10
C GLN A 91 -6.85 -9.70 -8.23
N SER A 92 -5.94 -10.19 -9.07
CA SER A 92 -6.28 -11.07 -10.19
C SER A 92 -6.31 -12.55 -9.79
N ALA A 93 -5.44 -12.98 -8.87
CA ALA A 93 -5.51 -14.32 -8.29
C ALA A 93 -6.82 -14.55 -7.52
N LEU A 94 -7.29 -13.53 -6.82
CA LEU A 94 -8.58 -13.49 -6.15
C LEU A 94 -9.71 -13.79 -7.13
N ILE A 95 -9.73 -13.11 -8.28
CA ILE A 95 -10.74 -13.32 -9.32
C ILE A 95 -10.65 -14.74 -9.89
N GLU A 96 -9.46 -15.25 -10.18
CA GLU A 96 -9.28 -16.63 -10.64
C GLU A 96 -9.83 -17.64 -9.63
N ALA A 97 -9.60 -17.42 -8.33
CA ALA A 97 -10.15 -18.28 -7.28
C ALA A 97 -11.68 -18.20 -7.22
N MET A 98 -12.27 -17.01 -7.43
CA MET A 98 -13.74 -16.84 -7.50
C MET A 98 -14.37 -17.51 -8.72
N GLU A 99 -13.63 -17.61 -9.82
CA GLU A 99 -14.06 -18.32 -11.05
C GLU A 99 -13.87 -19.84 -10.96
N GLY A 100 -13.33 -20.35 -9.84
CA GLY A 100 -13.10 -21.78 -9.62
C GLY A 100 -11.77 -22.28 -10.20
N HIS A 101 -10.90 -21.38 -10.65
CA HIS A 101 -9.54 -21.72 -11.07
C HIS A 101 -8.58 -21.73 -9.89
N ARG A 102 -7.33 -22.15 -10.14
CA ARG A 102 -6.25 -21.97 -9.15
C ARG A 102 -5.98 -20.46 -9.00
N GLY A 103 -5.75 -19.98 -7.78
CA GLY A 103 -5.40 -18.58 -7.46
C GLY A 103 -4.05 -18.14 -8.02
N GLN A 104 -3.90 -18.14 -9.33
CA GLN A 104 -2.70 -17.79 -10.06
C GLN A 104 -2.91 -16.44 -10.76
N PRO A 105 -2.17 -15.38 -10.42
CA PRO A 105 -2.37 -14.05 -10.98
C PRO A 105 -2.41 -14.04 -12.50
N ARG A 106 -3.32 -13.26 -13.10
CA ARG A 106 -3.42 -13.06 -14.56
C ARG A 106 -2.20 -12.29 -15.06
N ASN A 107 -1.75 -12.61 -16.27
CA ASN A 107 -0.76 -11.77 -16.95
C ASN A 107 -1.45 -10.46 -17.37
N LYS A 108 -0.76 -9.34 -17.20
CA LYS A 108 -1.25 -8.04 -17.69
C LYS A 108 -0.61 -7.77 -19.06
N PRO A 109 -1.36 -7.29 -20.08
CA PRO A 109 -2.83 -7.09 -20.15
C PRO A 109 -3.65 -8.39 -20.32
N PRO A 110 -4.99 -8.40 -20.06
CA PRO A 110 -5.87 -7.24 -19.80
C PRO A 110 -5.94 -6.78 -18.33
N ASP A 111 -6.50 -5.58 -18.10
CA ASP A 111 -6.74 -5.01 -16.76
C ASP A 111 -8.11 -5.49 -16.22
N LEU A 112 -8.24 -5.66 -14.92
CA LEU A 112 -9.49 -6.08 -14.26
C LEU A 112 -10.62 -5.05 -14.45
N LYS A 113 -10.26 -3.78 -14.65
CA LYS A 113 -11.22 -2.71 -14.97
C LYS A 113 -11.91 -2.92 -16.33
N SER A 114 -11.32 -3.71 -17.23
CA SER A 114 -11.96 -4.09 -18.49
C SER A 114 -12.44 -5.55 -18.46
N ASN A 115 -11.60 -6.46 -17.99
CA ASN A 115 -11.78 -7.91 -18.05
C ASN A 115 -11.43 -8.54 -16.69
N GLY A 116 -12.30 -8.28 -15.71
CA GLY A 116 -12.20 -8.80 -14.35
C GLY A 116 -12.99 -10.09 -14.18
N LEU A 117 -13.84 -10.12 -13.15
CA LEU A 117 -14.64 -11.29 -12.79
C LEU A 117 -15.66 -11.62 -13.89
N PHE A 118 -15.62 -12.87 -14.37
CA PHE A 118 -16.44 -13.38 -15.48
C PHE A 118 -16.33 -12.52 -16.75
N ASP A 119 -15.12 -12.01 -17.01
CA ASP A 119 -14.80 -11.14 -18.14
C ASP A 119 -15.61 -9.83 -18.17
N LYS A 120 -16.01 -9.33 -16.99
CA LYS A 120 -16.71 -8.04 -16.82
C LYS A 120 -15.80 -6.98 -16.20
N PRO A 121 -16.03 -5.69 -16.49
CA PRO A 121 -15.42 -4.59 -15.74
C PRO A 121 -15.65 -4.77 -14.24
N THR A 122 -14.56 -4.90 -13.48
CA THR A 122 -14.64 -5.21 -12.04
C THR A 122 -13.82 -4.20 -11.24
N LEU A 123 -14.47 -3.53 -10.30
CA LEU A 123 -13.81 -2.68 -9.31
C LEU A 123 -13.34 -3.52 -8.13
N VAL A 124 -12.03 -3.72 -8.02
CA VAL A 124 -11.41 -4.42 -6.88
C VAL A 124 -10.74 -3.38 -5.97
N SER A 125 -11.10 -3.40 -4.68
CA SER A 125 -10.50 -2.52 -3.68
C SER A 125 -10.41 -3.21 -2.31
N ASN A 126 -9.56 -2.67 -1.44
CA ASN A 126 -9.40 -3.17 -0.07
C ASN A 126 -10.62 -2.78 0.80
N VAL A 127 -10.86 -3.57 1.86
CA VAL A 127 -11.96 -3.37 2.81
C VAL A 127 -11.95 -1.96 3.42
N GLU A 128 -10.79 -1.49 3.86
CA GLU A 128 -10.64 -0.15 4.44
C GLU A 128 -11.08 0.94 3.47
N THR A 129 -10.77 0.81 2.18
CA THR A 129 -11.18 1.80 1.18
C THR A 129 -12.71 1.92 1.14
N TYR A 130 -13.44 0.80 1.12
CA TYR A 130 -14.89 0.83 1.15
C TYR A 130 -15.44 1.33 2.49
N ALA A 131 -14.81 1.01 3.62
CA ALA A 131 -15.23 1.50 4.93
C ALA A 131 -15.15 3.04 5.06
N TRP A 132 -14.23 3.69 4.34
CA TRP A 132 -14.13 5.15 4.30
C TRP A 132 -15.18 5.83 3.42
N VAL A 133 -15.71 5.13 2.40
CA VAL A 133 -16.62 5.73 1.40
C VAL A 133 -17.84 6.40 2.03
N PRO A 134 -18.59 5.77 2.97
CA PRO A 134 -19.74 6.41 3.60
C PRO A 134 -19.40 7.72 4.31
N GLY A 135 -18.33 7.72 5.13
CA GLY A 135 -17.90 8.93 5.86
C GLY A 135 -17.45 10.06 4.93
N ILE A 136 -16.78 9.72 3.84
CA ILE A 136 -16.41 10.68 2.79
C ILE A 136 -17.67 11.26 2.13
N ALA A 137 -18.67 10.42 1.83
CA ALA A 137 -19.89 10.82 1.14
C ALA A 137 -20.80 11.71 1.99
N VAL A 138 -21.01 11.38 3.27
CA VAL A 138 -21.94 12.09 4.17
C VAL A 138 -21.46 13.50 4.52
N GLU A 139 -20.17 13.64 4.83
CA GLU A 139 -19.64 14.91 5.34
C GLU A 139 -19.01 15.79 4.24
N SER A 140 -18.97 15.31 3.00
CA SER A 140 -18.86 16.18 1.84
C SER A 140 -20.16 16.94 1.64
N LYS A 141 -20.46 17.94 2.49
CA LYS A 141 -21.56 18.87 2.22
C LYS A 141 -21.28 19.51 0.87
N ALA A 142 -22.01 19.10 -0.17
CA ALA A 142 -22.15 19.88 -1.38
C ALA A 142 -22.65 21.26 -0.93
N GLY A 143 -21.82 22.29 -1.04
CA GLY A 143 -22.32 23.65 -0.92
C GLY A 143 -23.51 23.81 -1.86
N ASP A 144 -24.57 24.47 -1.41
CA ASP A 144 -25.83 24.71 -2.13
C ASP A 144 -25.63 25.48 -3.46
N ALA A 145 -25.02 24.85 -4.45
CA ALA A 145 -24.76 25.43 -5.76
C ALA A 145 -25.49 24.60 -6.81
N GLU A 146 -26.48 25.22 -7.45
CA GLU A 146 -27.23 24.62 -8.56
C GLU A 146 -26.28 24.07 -9.66
N PRO A 147 -26.65 22.96 -10.32
CA PRO A 147 -25.86 22.37 -11.38
C PRO A 147 -25.90 23.26 -12.63
N THR A 148 -25.00 24.23 -12.73
CA THR A 148 -24.78 24.94 -14.00
C THR A 148 -23.96 24.04 -14.93
N GLY A 149 -24.42 23.88 -16.17
CA GLY A 149 -23.97 22.88 -17.16
C GLY A 149 -22.53 23.00 -17.69
N GLU A 150 -21.58 23.51 -16.91
CA GLU A 150 -20.17 23.63 -17.28
C GLU A 150 -19.25 22.68 -16.48
N PRO A 151 -18.77 21.58 -17.09
CA PRO A 151 -18.02 20.54 -16.37
C PRO A 151 -16.66 20.95 -15.79
N MET A 152 -16.03 22.04 -16.29
CA MET A 152 -14.78 22.54 -15.69
C MET A 152 -15.04 23.18 -14.32
N ALA A 153 -16.16 23.88 -14.20
CA ALA A 153 -16.61 24.43 -12.94
C ALA A 153 -17.05 23.33 -11.96
N ALA A 154 -17.46 22.15 -12.43
CA ALA A 154 -17.80 21.02 -11.56
C ALA A 154 -16.56 20.31 -10.97
N VAL A 155 -15.49 20.12 -11.75
CA VAL A 155 -14.22 19.55 -11.25
C VAL A 155 -13.51 20.54 -10.32
N LEU A 156 -13.43 21.82 -10.69
CA LEU A 156 -12.88 22.86 -9.82
C LEU A 156 -13.74 23.11 -8.58
N ARG A 157 -15.08 22.92 -8.65
CA ARG A 157 -15.96 22.93 -7.46
C ARG A 157 -15.80 21.67 -6.62
N PHE A 158 -15.56 20.51 -7.22
CA PHE A 158 -15.19 19.31 -6.45
C PHE A 158 -13.87 19.56 -5.72
N GLU A 159 -12.88 20.19 -6.35
CA GLU A 159 -11.62 20.58 -5.68
C GLU A 159 -11.81 21.67 -4.62
N ALA A 160 -12.66 22.67 -4.87
CA ALA A 160 -12.98 23.72 -3.90
C ALA A 160 -13.78 23.17 -2.70
N SER A 161 -14.70 22.22 -2.94
CA SER A 161 -15.41 21.49 -1.88
C SER A 161 -14.52 20.43 -1.21
N ALA A 162 -13.53 19.87 -1.91
CA ALA A 162 -12.54 18.97 -1.34
C ALA A 162 -11.57 19.70 -0.42
N LYS A 163 -11.39 21.02 -0.56
CA LYS A 163 -10.75 21.86 0.47
C LYS A 163 -11.63 22.01 1.74
N GLN A 164 -12.93 21.78 1.65
CA GLN A 164 -13.89 21.79 2.76
C GLN A 164 -14.31 20.39 3.24
N ASN A 165 -13.89 19.33 2.55
CA ASN A 165 -14.15 17.94 2.95
C ASN A 165 -13.19 17.59 4.10
N TRP A 166 -13.75 17.29 5.27
CA TRP A 166 -13.02 16.93 6.48
C TRP A 166 -12.00 15.81 6.25
N TYR A 167 -12.36 14.75 5.50
CA TYR A 167 -11.47 13.62 5.22
C TYR A 167 -10.28 14.10 4.41
N ALA A 168 -10.56 15.02 3.48
CA ALA A 168 -9.57 15.64 2.65
C ALA A 168 -8.70 16.68 3.40
N SER A 169 -9.09 17.07 4.62
CA SER A 169 -8.28 17.88 5.55
C SER A 169 -7.45 17.02 6.51
N LEU A 170 -7.77 15.72 6.65
CA LEU A 170 -6.91 14.78 7.35
C LEU A 170 -5.67 14.46 6.49
N GLY A 171 -4.55 14.22 7.15
CA GLY A 171 -3.22 14.11 6.53
C GLY A 171 -2.22 14.94 7.31
N CYS A 172 -0.95 14.96 6.92
CA CYS A 172 0.09 15.61 7.71
C CYS A 172 -0.31 17.04 8.14
N GLN A 173 0.03 17.41 9.38
CA GLN A 173 -0.17 18.73 10.02
C GLN A 173 0.52 19.90 9.30
N PHE A 174 1.03 19.67 8.10
CA PHE A 174 1.59 20.66 7.21
C PHE A 174 0.52 20.94 6.16
N ASP A 175 -0.25 22.00 6.38
CA ASP A 175 -1.25 22.50 5.44
C ASP A 175 -0.71 22.43 4.00
N GLU A 176 -1.50 21.83 3.10
CA GLU A 176 -1.29 21.72 1.65
C GLU A 176 -0.35 20.62 1.09
N LEU A 177 0.16 19.70 1.92
CA LEU A 177 1.32 18.85 1.57
C LEU A 177 1.09 17.37 1.21
N GLY A 178 -0.08 16.97 0.72
CA GLY A 178 -0.20 15.77 -0.10
C GLY A 178 -0.59 14.46 0.61
N TYR A 179 -1.43 13.72 -0.12
CA TYR A 179 -2.35 12.66 0.32
C TYR A 179 -3.23 13.03 1.51
N ARG A 180 -4.51 12.79 1.27
CA ARG A 180 -5.63 13.34 2.02
C ARG A 180 -6.38 12.16 2.60
N GLY A 181 -6.68 12.20 3.88
CA GLY A 181 -7.33 11.13 4.61
C GLY A 181 -6.52 10.60 5.78
N ALA A 182 -7.13 9.63 6.45
CA ALA A 182 -6.49 8.80 7.44
C ALA A 182 -6.26 7.39 6.89
N ARG A 183 -5.40 6.66 7.58
CA ARG A 183 -5.15 5.25 7.33
C ARG A 183 -5.14 4.49 8.64
N LEU A 184 -5.66 3.27 8.62
CA LEU A 184 -5.55 2.32 9.71
C LEU A 184 -4.24 1.56 9.60
N PHE A 185 -3.45 1.59 10.67
CA PHE A 185 -2.20 0.85 10.80
C PHE A 185 -2.36 -0.24 11.85
N SER A 186 -2.11 -1.49 11.47
CA SER A 186 -1.92 -2.57 12.44
C SER A 186 -0.51 -2.47 12.99
N ILE A 187 -0.35 -2.44 14.32
CA ILE A 187 0.97 -2.47 14.97
C ILE A 187 1.03 -3.62 15.97
N CYS A 188 2.12 -4.39 15.91
CA CYS A 188 2.35 -5.55 16.78
C CYS A 188 3.85 -5.76 17.07
N GLY A 189 4.17 -6.85 17.74
CA GLY A 189 5.52 -7.14 18.23
C GLY A 189 5.76 -6.49 19.59
N ASP A 190 6.97 -5.97 19.79
CA ASP A 190 7.47 -5.47 21.07
C ASP A 190 6.99 -4.04 21.39
N VAL A 191 5.67 -3.84 21.39
CA VAL A 191 4.99 -2.60 21.80
C VAL A 191 4.07 -2.84 23.00
N LYS A 192 3.85 -1.81 23.83
CA LYS A 192 3.04 -1.95 25.05
C LYS A 192 1.55 -2.20 24.79
N LYS A 193 1.03 -1.66 23.68
CA LYS A 193 -0.38 -1.77 23.27
C LYS A 193 -0.44 -2.13 21.78
N PRO A 194 -0.27 -3.42 21.42
CA PRO A 194 -0.48 -3.84 20.04
C PRO A 194 -1.96 -3.66 19.67
N GLY A 195 -2.25 -3.28 18.43
CA GLY A 195 -3.60 -2.97 18.01
C GLY A 195 -3.68 -2.31 16.63
N VAL A 196 -4.86 -1.82 16.27
CA VAL A 196 -5.09 -1.04 15.05
C VAL A 196 -5.29 0.41 15.44
N TYR A 197 -4.55 1.30 14.79
CA TYR A 197 -4.57 2.73 15.07
C TYR A 197 -4.88 3.51 13.81
N GLU A 198 -5.81 4.44 13.91
CA GLU A 198 -6.10 5.43 12.87
C GLU A 198 -5.11 6.58 12.99
N LEU A 199 -4.40 6.87 11.91
CA LEU A 199 -3.52 8.03 11.83
C LEU A 199 -3.73 8.78 10.52
N PRO A 200 -3.54 10.11 10.52
CA PRO A 200 -3.41 10.88 9.29
C PRO A 200 -2.33 10.30 8.39
N ILE A 201 -2.58 10.26 7.07
CA ILE A 201 -1.54 9.87 6.11
C ILE A 201 -0.35 10.83 6.24
N GLY A 202 0.87 10.28 6.28
CA GLY A 202 2.09 11.06 6.47
C GLY A 202 2.40 11.44 7.92
N ALA A 203 1.64 10.96 8.90
CA ALA A 203 2.07 11.00 10.30
C ALA A 203 3.45 10.34 10.45
N PRO A 204 4.39 10.91 11.23
CA PRO A 204 5.66 10.26 11.53
C PRO A 204 5.46 8.88 12.15
N LEU A 205 6.33 7.92 11.81
CA LEU A 205 6.27 6.56 12.37
C LEU A 205 6.29 6.57 13.92
N ARG A 206 7.01 7.53 14.52
CA ARG A 206 7.04 7.77 15.96
C ARG A 206 5.65 8.03 16.57
N GLU A 207 4.75 8.69 15.86
CA GLU A 207 3.39 8.91 16.34
C GLU A 207 2.61 7.60 16.48
N LEU A 208 2.80 6.67 15.53
CA LEU A 208 2.22 5.33 15.62
C LEU A 208 2.78 4.54 16.80
N LEU A 209 4.10 4.60 17.03
CA LEU A 209 4.71 3.99 18.21
C LEU A 209 4.15 4.57 19.51
N ASN A 210 4.00 5.89 19.58
CA ASN A 210 3.44 6.57 20.75
C ASN A 210 1.98 6.17 21.00
N ALA A 211 1.16 6.07 19.94
CA ALA A 211 -0.22 5.57 20.02
C ALA A 211 -0.29 4.14 20.58
N ALA A 212 0.68 3.29 20.20
CA ALA A 212 0.87 1.94 20.74
C ALA A 212 1.51 1.88 22.14
N GLY A 213 1.68 3.02 22.83
CA GLY A 213 2.26 3.09 24.17
C GLY A 213 3.80 2.99 24.23
N GLY A 214 4.46 3.00 23.06
CA GLY A 214 5.90 2.90 22.89
C GLY A 214 6.43 1.47 22.89
N VAL A 215 7.73 1.36 22.64
CA VAL A 215 8.48 0.10 22.58
C VAL A 215 8.62 -0.50 23.99
N ILE A 216 8.51 -1.82 24.12
CA ILE A 216 8.80 -2.55 25.37
C ILE A 216 10.28 -2.37 25.73
N GLY A 217 10.58 -1.99 26.97
CA GLY A 217 11.95 -1.65 27.39
C GLY A 217 12.41 -0.24 26.99
N GLY A 218 11.60 0.49 26.21
CA GLY A 218 11.90 1.86 25.76
C GLY A 218 12.52 1.91 24.36
N GLU A 219 12.56 3.09 23.76
CA GLU A 219 13.03 3.28 22.38
C GLU A 219 14.50 2.89 22.17
N ALA A 220 15.33 2.96 23.21
CA ALA A 220 16.72 2.52 23.16
C ALA A 220 16.88 1.01 22.94
N GLU A 221 15.85 0.22 23.24
CA GLU A 221 15.81 -1.23 22.96
C GLU A 221 15.35 -1.53 21.54
N LEU A 222 14.86 -0.55 20.77
CA LEU A 222 14.39 -0.77 19.41
C LEU A 222 15.52 -1.25 18.51
N ARG A 223 15.40 -2.48 17.99
CA ARG A 223 16.40 -3.09 17.12
C ARG A 223 16.02 -3.01 15.65
N ALA A 224 14.78 -3.38 15.33
CA ALA A 224 14.29 -3.38 13.96
C ALA A 224 12.79 -3.10 13.87
N LEU A 225 12.37 -2.64 12.70
CA LEU A 225 10.98 -2.40 12.32
C LEU A 225 10.70 -3.11 10.98
N ALA A 226 9.52 -3.68 10.84
CA ALA A 226 9.02 -4.13 9.54
C ALA A 226 7.76 -3.34 9.20
N THR A 227 7.85 -2.43 8.23
CA THR A 227 6.82 -1.41 7.95
C THR A 227 5.72 -1.86 6.99
N SER A 228 5.74 -3.13 6.59
CA SER A 228 4.73 -3.77 5.75
C SER A 228 4.64 -5.26 6.07
N GLY A 229 4.66 -5.62 7.36
CA GLY A 229 4.89 -7.01 7.75
C GLY A 229 6.17 -7.56 7.11
N PRO A 230 6.26 -8.87 6.82
CA PRO A 230 7.46 -9.45 6.21
C PRO A 230 7.74 -8.93 4.79
N SER A 231 6.72 -8.46 4.05
CA SER A 231 6.94 -7.92 2.70
C SER A 231 7.73 -6.60 2.72
N GLY A 232 7.73 -5.87 3.83
CA GLY A 232 8.52 -4.66 4.03
C GLY A 232 9.95 -4.88 4.50
N GLY A 233 10.40 -6.12 4.71
CA GLY A 233 11.74 -6.42 5.24
C GLY A 233 12.00 -5.81 6.64
N PHE A 234 13.27 -5.61 6.98
CA PHE A 234 13.71 -5.08 8.27
C PHE A 234 14.45 -3.75 8.12
N LEU A 235 14.01 -2.74 8.87
CA LEU A 235 14.63 -1.43 9.00
C LEU A 235 15.25 -1.25 10.38
N PRO A 236 16.49 -0.74 10.47
CA PRO A 236 17.00 -0.23 11.73
C PRO A 236 16.28 1.09 12.09
N PRO A 237 16.27 1.50 13.38
CA PRO A 237 15.71 2.80 13.77
C PRO A 237 16.43 3.98 13.12
N LYS A 238 17.71 3.80 12.75
CA LYS A 238 18.54 4.79 12.07
C LYS A 238 19.36 4.15 10.96
N ILE A 239 19.47 4.83 9.83
CA ILE A 239 20.35 4.44 8.72
C ILE A 239 21.49 5.46 8.66
N SER A 240 22.73 5.04 8.92
CA SER A 240 23.90 5.92 9.03
C SER A 240 24.96 5.72 7.93
N ASP A 241 24.68 4.90 6.92
CA ASP A 241 25.59 4.72 5.78
C ASP A 241 25.66 6.01 4.96
N LYS A 242 26.85 6.65 4.92
CA LYS A 242 27.01 7.97 4.28
C LYS A 242 26.70 7.97 2.79
N GLU A 243 27.04 6.91 2.06
CA GLU A 243 26.78 6.83 0.62
C GLU A 243 25.29 6.65 0.37
N ALA A 244 24.64 5.78 1.14
CA ALA A 244 23.20 5.60 1.13
C ALA A 244 22.48 6.92 1.48
N VAL A 245 22.86 7.61 2.55
CA VAL A 245 22.23 8.90 2.94
C VAL A 245 22.40 9.95 1.84
N ASN A 246 23.59 10.08 1.25
CA ASN A 246 23.83 10.99 0.13
C ASN A 246 23.02 10.63 -1.12
N GLN A 247 22.94 9.35 -1.47
CA GLN A 247 22.15 8.86 -2.60
C GLN A 247 20.67 9.15 -2.41
N PHE A 248 20.14 8.95 -1.21
CA PHE A 248 18.77 9.23 -0.85
C PHE A 248 18.42 10.71 -1.01
N ILE A 249 19.27 11.61 -0.48
CA ILE A 249 19.08 13.07 -0.62
C ILE A 249 19.13 13.48 -2.09
N ARG A 250 20.11 12.98 -2.86
CA ARG A 250 20.22 13.26 -4.31
C ARG A 250 18.99 12.78 -5.06
N ARG A 251 18.46 11.61 -4.71
CA ARG A 251 17.26 11.06 -5.36
C ARG A 251 16.03 11.89 -5.05
N LEU A 252 15.84 12.27 -3.78
CA LEU A 252 14.76 13.13 -3.32
C LEU A 252 14.79 14.48 -4.04
N ALA A 253 15.97 15.11 -4.13
CA ALA A 253 16.18 16.34 -4.89
C ALA A 253 15.92 16.17 -6.39
N SER A 254 16.36 15.05 -6.99
CA SER A 254 16.12 14.76 -8.41
C SER A 254 14.63 14.57 -8.72
N GLU A 255 13.87 13.84 -7.89
CA GLU A 255 12.43 13.69 -8.05
C GLU A 255 11.71 15.04 -7.90
N ARG A 256 12.17 15.91 -7.00
CA ARG A 256 11.66 17.28 -6.86
C ARG A 256 11.93 18.08 -8.12
N ASP A 257 13.17 18.09 -8.60
CA ASP A 257 13.59 18.95 -9.72
C ASP A 257 12.95 18.52 -11.05
N LYS A 258 12.56 17.25 -11.22
CA LYS A 258 11.73 16.79 -12.36
C LYS A 258 10.35 17.42 -12.40
N LEU A 259 9.81 17.83 -11.26
CA LEU A 259 8.48 18.41 -11.12
C LEU A 259 8.50 19.94 -11.15
N LYS A 260 9.67 20.58 -11.10
CA LYS A 260 9.79 22.03 -11.24
C LYS A 260 9.48 22.46 -12.67
N PRO A 261 8.74 23.55 -12.88
CA PRO A 261 8.48 24.08 -14.22
C PRO A 261 9.80 24.41 -14.93
N LYS A 262 9.93 24.00 -16.21
CA LYS A 262 11.10 24.36 -17.04
C LYS A 262 11.01 25.79 -17.60
N ASP A 263 9.80 26.34 -17.70
CA ASP A 263 9.51 27.71 -18.13
C ASP A 263 8.43 28.33 -17.21
N GLN A 264 8.43 29.66 -17.09
CA GLN A 264 7.45 30.41 -16.26
C GLN A 264 6.00 30.35 -16.79
N GLY A 265 5.75 29.72 -17.94
CA GLY A 265 4.41 29.39 -18.45
C GLY A 265 4.00 27.98 -18.01
N GLY A 266 3.35 27.89 -16.85
CA GLY A 266 3.25 26.68 -16.03
C GLY A 266 2.67 25.43 -16.67
N VAL A 267 3.15 24.27 -16.19
CA VAL A 267 2.68 22.89 -16.45
C VAL A 267 1.15 22.76 -16.44
N GLU A 268 0.47 23.57 -15.61
CA GLU A 268 -0.99 23.61 -15.53
C GLU A 268 -1.66 24.11 -16.82
N ALA A 269 -1.05 25.05 -17.54
CA ALA A 269 -1.59 25.57 -18.80
C ALA A 269 -1.48 24.54 -19.95
N ASP A 270 -0.32 23.87 -20.06
CA ASP A 270 -0.11 22.79 -21.04
C ASP A 270 -1.01 21.58 -20.75
N LEU A 271 -1.18 21.20 -19.48
CA LEU A 271 -2.13 20.14 -19.13
C LEU A 271 -3.59 20.56 -19.34
N ALA A 272 -3.96 21.80 -19.02
CA ALA A 272 -5.30 22.31 -19.28
C ALA A 272 -5.62 22.29 -20.78
N GLU A 273 -4.68 22.67 -21.65
CA GLU A 273 -4.84 22.59 -23.11
C GLU A 273 -5.04 21.14 -23.59
N LYS A 274 -4.21 20.20 -23.10
CA LYS A 274 -4.35 18.76 -23.39
C LYS A 274 -5.70 18.19 -22.93
N ILE A 275 -6.16 18.57 -21.73
CA ILE A 275 -7.46 18.17 -21.18
C ILE A 275 -8.60 18.68 -22.07
N VAL A 276 -8.55 19.95 -22.49
CA VAL A 276 -9.54 20.52 -23.42
C VAL A 276 -9.55 19.77 -24.75
N GLY A 277 -8.38 19.43 -25.29
CA GLY A 277 -8.24 18.64 -26.51
C GLY A 277 -8.91 17.26 -26.41
N VAL A 278 -8.54 16.47 -25.41
CA VAL A 278 -9.12 15.11 -25.21
C VAL A 278 -10.64 15.18 -24.96
N ARG A 279 -11.12 16.21 -24.28
CA ARG A 279 -12.55 16.39 -24.01
C ARG A 279 -13.34 16.78 -25.26
N ASN A 280 -12.77 17.58 -26.16
CA ASN A 280 -13.38 17.86 -27.45
C ASN A 280 -13.48 16.59 -28.31
N ASP A 281 -12.45 15.73 -28.27
CA ASP A 281 -12.51 14.41 -28.92
C ASP A 281 -13.65 13.57 -28.34
N LEU A 282 -13.79 13.51 -27.00
CA LEU A 282 -14.85 12.76 -26.32
C LEU A 282 -16.26 13.29 -26.61
N ARG A 283 -16.43 14.60 -26.82
CA ARG A 283 -17.74 15.14 -27.28
C ARG A 283 -18.15 14.58 -28.64
N SER A 284 -17.20 14.33 -29.52
CA SER A 284 -17.45 13.72 -30.83
C SER A 284 -17.57 12.19 -30.75
N ARG A 285 -16.98 11.55 -29.74
CA ARG A 285 -16.95 10.09 -29.52
C ARG A 285 -17.14 9.74 -28.04
N PRO A 286 -18.37 9.87 -27.49
CA PRO A 286 -18.62 9.73 -26.06
C PRO A 286 -18.36 8.33 -25.50
N GLY A 287 -18.29 7.30 -26.34
CA GLY A 287 -17.97 5.92 -25.96
C GLY A 287 -16.48 5.55 -26.05
N ASP A 288 -15.58 6.49 -26.36
CA ASP A 288 -14.15 6.18 -26.49
C ASP A 288 -13.48 6.02 -25.11
N VAL A 289 -13.47 4.77 -24.63
CA VAL A 289 -12.90 4.39 -23.33
C VAL A 289 -11.41 4.75 -23.21
N ARG A 290 -10.65 4.74 -24.32
CA ARG A 290 -9.23 5.12 -24.28
C ARG A 290 -9.08 6.60 -24.01
N LYS A 291 -9.86 7.44 -24.68
CA LYS A 291 -9.85 8.88 -24.46
C LYS A 291 -10.39 9.26 -23.08
N LEU A 292 -11.37 8.53 -22.53
CA LEU A 292 -11.81 8.71 -21.15
C LEU A 292 -10.68 8.43 -20.15
N ARG A 293 -9.88 7.38 -20.40
CA ARG A 293 -8.69 7.08 -19.61
C ARG A 293 -7.61 8.14 -19.75
N ASP A 294 -7.30 8.58 -20.96
CA ASP A 294 -6.32 9.65 -21.22
C ASP A 294 -6.72 10.94 -20.47
N LEU A 295 -8.01 11.27 -20.49
CA LEU A 295 -8.56 12.41 -19.75
C LEU A 295 -8.36 12.25 -18.24
N GLN A 296 -8.65 11.07 -17.70
CA GLN A 296 -8.42 10.76 -16.29
C GLN A 296 -6.94 10.87 -15.90
N ASP A 297 -6.03 10.34 -16.73
CA ASP A 297 -4.59 10.37 -16.49
C ASP A 297 -4.04 11.81 -16.52
N LEU A 298 -4.56 12.66 -17.42
CA LEU A 298 -4.22 14.08 -17.48
C LEU A 298 -4.77 14.84 -16.26
N TYR A 299 -6.01 14.59 -15.84
CA TYR A 299 -6.53 15.17 -14.60
C TYR A 299 -5.70 14.77 -13.38
N LEU A 300 -5.30 13.50 -13.27
CA LEU A 300 -4.43 13.04 -12.19
C LEU A 300 -3.08 13.76 -12.21
N GLN A 301 -2.46 13.95 -13.37
CA GLN A 301 -1.19 14.68 -13.47
C GLN A 301 -1.33 16.16 -13.08
N LEU A 302 -2.41 16.82 -13.50
CA LEU A 302 -2.68 18.22 -13.16
C LEU A 302 -2.80 18.41 -11.64
N VAL A 303 -3.46 17.46 -10.99
CA VAL A 303 -3.77 17.52 -9.56
C VAL A 303 -2.61 17.02 -8.69
N ASP A 304 -1.91 15.97 -9.10
CA ASP A 304 -0.93 15.27 -8.27
C ASP A 304 0.50 15.84 -8.40
N ALA A 305 0.89 16.38 -9.56
CA ALA A 305 2.26 16.89 -9.76
C ALA A 305 2.62 18.08 -8.84
N PRO A 306 1.79 19.14 -8.70
CA PRO A 306 2.07 20.23 -7.76
C PRO A 306 2.10 19.76 -6.31
N ARG A 307 1.24 18.80 -5.94
CA ARG A 307 1.18 18.21 -4.60
C ARG A 307 2.43 17.41 -4.28
N LYS A 308 2.88 16.58 -5.23
CA LYS A 308 4.10 15.79 -5.11
C LYS A 308 5.35 16.68 -5.01
N LEU A 309 5.40 17.81 -5.74
CA LEU A 309 6.49 18.77 -5.61
C LEU A 309 6.57 19.35 -4.20
N LYS A 310 5.45 19.85 -3.66
CA LYS A 310 5.39 20.37 -2.29
C LYS A 310 5.82 19.30 -1.27
N ARG A 311 5.34 18.05 -1.40
CA ARG A 311 5.74 16.90 -0.53
C ARG A 311 7.25 16.77 -0.43
N LEU A 312 7.90 16.69 -1.60
CA LEU A 312 9.34 16.49 -1.68
C LEU A 312 10.12 17.66 -1.07
N ASP A 313 9.62 18.89 -1.22
CA ASP A 313 10.19 20.07 -0.56
C ASP A 313 10.08 20.00 0.98
N ALA A 314 8.93 19.58 1.52
CA ALA A 314 8.77 19.42 2.96
C ALA A 314 9.66 18.31 3.53
N TRP A 315 9.75 17.17 2.84
CA TRP A 315 10.63 16.09 3.27
C TRP A 315 12.10 16.47 3.20
N LEU A 316 12.52 17.21 2.16
CA LEU A 316 13.87 17.75 2.08
C LEU A 316 14.19 18.64 3.29
N LYS A 317 13.25 19.47 3.74
CA LYS A 317 13.45 20.30 4.95
C LYS A 317 13.55 19.48 6.23
N ILE A 318 12.77 18.40 6.37
CA ILE A 318 12.85 17.50 7.54
C ILE A 318 14.21 16.81 7.59
N LEU A 319 14.64 16.28 6.45
CA LEU A 319 15.90 15.54 6.34
C LEU A 319 17.10 16.48 6.39
N ARG A 320 16.95 17.69 5.87
CA ARG A 320 17.99 18.72 5.78
C ARG A 320 17.44 20.06 6.27
N PRO A 321 17.43 20.29 7.61
CA PRO A 321 16.95 21.54 8.18
C PRO A 321 17.81 22.75 7.79
N ASP A 322 19.09 22.52 7.49
CA ASP A 322 20.05 23.52 7.03
C ASP A 322 20.65 23.11 5.68
N ASP A 323 20.48 23.97 4.67
CA ASP A 323 20.98 23.78 3.30
C ASP A 323 22.52 23.72 3.18
N ASN A 324 23.27 23.91 4.27
CA ASN A 324 24.73 23.75 4.29
C ASN A 324 25.19 22.48 5.02
N VAL A 325 24.30 21.78 5.73
CA VAL A 325 24.64 20.55 6.45
C VAL A 325 24.19 19.35 5.61
N THR A 326 25.10 18.40 5.41
CA THR A 326 24.74 17.10 4.82
C THR A 326 24.37 16.16 5.96
N PRO A 327 23.12 15.66 6.01
CA PRO A 327 22.69 14.68 7.00
C PRO A 327 23.64 13.49 6.98
N THR A 328 24.04 13.04 8.17
CA THR A 328 24.89 11.85 8.33
C THR A 328 24.07 10.60 8.60
N GLU A 329 22.80 10.76 8.95
CA GLU A 329 21.88 9.68 9.27
C GLU A 329 20.45 10.00 8.84
N VAL A 330 19.66 8.96 8.57
CA VAL A 330 18.20 9.04 8.40
C VAL A 330 17.54 8.39 9.61
N ASP A 331 16.76 9.16 10.38
CA ASP A 331 15.92 8.64 11.45
C ASP A 331 14.62 8.05 10.87
N VAL A 332 14.50 6.73 10.92
CA VAL A 332 13.33 6.01 10.40
C VAL A 332 12.08 6.34 11.21
N LEU A 333 12.22 6.66 12.51
CA LEU A 333 11.09 7.00 13.37
C LEU A 333 10.47 8.35 13.01
N SER A 334 11.29 9.27 12.50
CA SER A 334 10.85 10.58 12.03
C SER A 334 10.35 10.54 10.58
N THR A 335 10.44 9.40 9.90
CA THR A 335 9.98 9.25 8.52
C THR A 335 8.45 9.26 8.47
N PRO A 336 7.84 10.11 7.63
CA PRO A 336 6.40 10.08 7.38
C PRO A 336 5.93 8.72 6.88
N LEU A 337 4.85 8.19 7.46
CA LEU A 337 4.16 6.99 6.99
C LEU A 337 3.40 7.30 5.69
N ASP A 338 4.16 7.47 4.61
CA ASP A 338 3.69 7.76 3.26
C ASP A 338 4.31 6.80 2.22
N ILE A 339 3.52 6.40 1.22
CA ILE A 339 3.94 5.41 0.22
C ILE A 339 5.05 5.96 -0.69
N ASP A 340 4.96 7.22 -1.11
CA ASP A 340 5.99 7.83 -1.95
C ASP A 340 7.29 8.04 -1.17
N MET A 341 7.20 8.43 0.10
CA MET A 341 8.34 8.50 1.01
C MET A 341 9.04 7.14 1.09
N PHE A 342 8.29 6.08 1.38
CA PHE A 342 8.85 4.72 1.46
C PHE A 342 9.40 4.22 0.12
N ARG A 343 8.82 4.60 -1.03
CA ARG A 343 9.41 4.32 -2.35
C ARG A 343 10.77 4.98 -2.55
N ILE A 344 10.95 6.19 -2.04
CA ILE A 344 12.25 6.89 -2.10
C ILE A 344 13.22 6.25 -1.11
N LEU A 345 12.78 5.92 0.10
CA LEU A 345 13.58 5.17 1.07
C LEU A 345 14.03 3.80 0.50
N ALA A 346 13.19 3.17 -0.32
CA ALA A 346 13.50 1.90 -0.99
C ALA A 346 14.71 1.99 -1.95
N THR A 347 15.15 3.19 -2.33
CA THR A 347 16.33 3.38 -3.20
C THR A 347 17.65 3.19 -2.46
N ILE A 348 17.63 3.29 -1.14
CA ILE A 348 18.81 3.18 -0.28
C ILE A 348 18.71 2.04 0.74
N SER A 349 17.48 1.60 0.98
CA SER A 349 17.16 0.37 1.68
C SER A 349 16.32 -0.49 0.73
N PRO A 350 16.96 -1.30 -0.13
CA PRO A 350 16.24 -2.06 -1.14
C PRO A 350 15.16 -2.91 -0.48
N ASP A 351 13.96 -2.92 -1.08
CA ASP A 351 12.79 -3.73 -0.68
C ASP A 351 11.94 -3.22 0.48
N ILE A 352 12.28 -2.06 1.03
CA ILE A 352 11.41 -1.41 2.00
C ILE A 352 10.14 -0.89 1.33
N MET A 353 9.01 -1.15 1.97
CA MET A 353 7.73 -0.58 1.58
C MET A 353 6.87 -0.26 2.80
N LEU A 354 5.88 0.60 2.57
CA LEU A 354 4.85 0.91 3.55
C LEU A 354 3.59 0.09 3.27
N GLY A 355 3.29 -0.83 4.17
CA GLY A 355 2.08 -1.63 4.17
C GLY A 355 1.07 -1.14 5.19
N ALA A 356 0.10 -2.00 5.47
CA ALA A 356 -0.89 -1.78 6.50
C ALA A 356 -0.47 -2.36 7.86
N GLY A 357 0.48 -3.30 7.88
CA GLY A 357 1.01 -3.91 9.09
C GLY A 357 2.42 -3.42 9.41
N LEU A 358 2.63 -3.03 10.67
CA LEU A 358 3.92 -2.67 11.24
C LEU A 358 4.28 -3.62 12.39
N ALA A 359 5.49 -4.17 12.34
CA ALA A 359 6.01 -5.01 13.42
C ALA A 359 7.25 -4.39 14.04
N VAL A 360 7.29 -4.41 15.37
CA VAL A 360 8.35 -3.83 16.19
C VAL A 360 9.15 -4.96 16.83
N PHE A 361 10.47 -4.90 16.71
CA PHE A 361 11.39 -5.86 17.32
C PHE A 361 12.33 -5.14 18.28
N ALA A 362 12.28 -5.49 19.56
CA ALA A 362 13.02 -4.84 20.63
C ALA A 362 13.90 -5.82 21.42
N GLY A 363 15.05 -5.33 21.87
CA GLY A 363 16.00 -6.09 22.65
C GLY A 363 17.11 -6.73 21.82
N ARG A 364 18.27 -6.90 22.47
CA ARG A 364 19.47 -7.48 21.82
C ARG A 364 19.36 -8.97 21.54
N SER A 365 18.44 -9.68 22.19
CA SER A 365 18.24 -11.13 22.06
C SER A 365 17.35 -11.53 20.88
N VAL A 366 16.77 -10.57 20.14
CA VAL A 366 15.92 -10.90 18.99
C VAL A 366 16.74 -11.55 17.89
N ASP A 367 16.34 -12.76 17.48
CA ASP A 367 16.93 -13.49 16.37
C ASP A 367 16.37 -12.98 15.03
N LEU A 368 16.90 -11.85 14.54
CA LEU A 368 16.51 -11.27 13.26
C LEU A 368 16.77 -12.21 12.07
N LEU A 369 17.82 -13.04 12.14
CA LEU A 369 18.11 -14.03 11.10
C LEU A 369 17.02 -15.11 11.09
N GLY A 370 16.65 -15.66 12.25
CA GLY A 370 15.55 -16.61 12.36
C GLY A 370 14.23 -16.06 11.84
N LEU A 371 13.89 -14.82 12.20
CA LEU A 371 12.70 -14.14 11.69
C LEU A 371 12.72 -13.94 10.17
N SER A 372 13.87 -13.53 9.63
CA SER A 372 14.08 -13.34 8.19
C SER A 372 13.94 -14.64 7.40
N VAL A 373 14.53 -15.74 7.90
CA VAL A 373 14.40 -17.06 7.27
C VAL A 373 12.96 -17.55 7.32
N ASN A 374 12.28 -17.40 8.46
CA ASN A 374 10.87 -17.76 8.59
C ASN A 374 9.97 -16.97 7.60
N ALA A 375 10.20 -15.66 7.46
CA ALA A 375 9.50 -14.85 6.47
C ALA A 375 9.80 -15.27 5.01
N THR A 376 11.05 -15.63 4.73
CA THR A 376 11.46 -16.12 3.41
C THR A 376 10.79 -17.47 3.08
N GLU A 377 10.70 -18.37 4.07
CA GLU A 377 9.98 -19.64 3.94
C GLU A 377 8.48 -19.42 3.69
N PHE A 378 7.86 -18.47 4.41
CA PHE A 378 6.47 -18.10 4.18
C PHE A 378 6.26 -17.73 2.70
N PHE A 379 7.03 -16.79 2.14
CA PHE A 379 6.87 -16.41 0.74
C PHE A 379 7.14 -17.54 -0.25
N SER A 380 8.06 -18.46 0.07
CA SER A 380 8.32 -19.63 -0.76
C SER A 380 7.13 -20.61 -0.76
N ARG A 381 6.54 -20.88 0.42
CA ARG A 381 5.38 -21.76 0.58
C ARG A 381 4.10 -21.17 -0.03
N GLU A 382 3.95 -19.85 0.07
CA GLU A 382 2.79 -19.12 -0.45
C GLU A 382 2.89 -18.77 -1.94
N SER A 383 3.99 -19.13 -2.60
CA SER A 383 4.12 -18.96 -4.05
C SER A 383 3.13 -19.86 -4.80
N CYS A 384 2.31 -19.28 -5.68
CA CYS A 384 1.44 -20.07 -6.56
C CYS A 384 2.21 -20.89 -7.63
N GLY A 385 3.52 -20.69 -7.75
CA GLY A 385 4.41 -21.45 -8.62
C GLY A 385 4.31 -21.12 -10.13
N LYS A 386 3.57 -20.06 -10.52
CA LYS A 386 3.35 -19.70 -11.94
C LYS A 386 4.62 -19.21 -12.65
N CYS A 387 5.35 -18.27 -12.06
CA CYS A 387 6.57 -17.72 -12.65
C CYS A 387 7.82 -18.38 -12.07
N VAL A 388 8.77 -18.76 -12.95
CA VAL A 388 10.04 -19.40 -12.57
C VAL A 388 10.86 -18.55 -11.59
N PRO A 389 11.02 -17.23 -11.79
CA PRO A 389 11.79 -16.38 -10.88
C PRO A 389 11.27 -16.45 -9.43
N CYS A 390 9.95 -16.39 -9.23
CA CYS A 390 9.37 -16.52 -7.90
C CYS A 390 9.48 -17.94 -7.36
N ARG A 391 9.06 -18.95 -8.14
CA ARG A 391 9.01 -20.35 -7.70
C ARG A 391 10.38 -20.91 -7.31
N VAL A 392 11.38 -20.69 -8.16
CA VAL A 392 12.74 -21.22 -7.96
C VAL A 392 13.58 -20.25 -7.14
N GLY A 393 13.46 -18.94 -7.39
CA GLY A 393 14.24 -17.92 -6.67
C GLY A 393 13.91 -17.88 -5.19
N SER A 394 12.62 -17.95 -4.80
CA SER A 394 12.24 -18.04 -3.39
C SER A 394 12.81 -19.30 -2.71
N GLY A 395 12.80 -20.45 -3.38
CA GLY A 395 13.43 -21.67 -2.87
C GLY A 395 14.94 -21.51 -2.64
N ARG A 396 15.65 -20.85 -3.57
CA ARG A 396 17.08 -20.53 -3.40
C ARG A 396 17.33 -19.57 -2.23
N LEU A 397 16.45 -18.58 -2.03
CA LEU A 397 16.55 -17.68 -0.87
C LEU A 397 16.39 -18.46 0.45
N VAL A 398 15.47 -19.42 0.51
CA VAL A 398 15.33 -20.32 1.67
C VAL A 398 16.60 -21.14 1.90
N GLU A 399 17.21 -21.71 0.85
CA GLU A 399 18.47 -22.45 0.97
C GLU A 399 19.61 -21.59 1.54
N PHE A 400 19.76 -20.36 1.04
CA PHE A 400 20.75 -19.41 1.58
C PHE A 400 20.46 -19.08 3.04
N GLY A 401 19.20 -18.74 3.34
CA GLY A 401 18.76 -18.42 4.70
C GLY A 401 19.01 -19.56 5.69
N GLN A 402 18.67 -20.80 5.31
CA GLN A 402 18.91 -21.99 6.13
C GLN A 402 20.40 -22.27 6.33
N THR A 403 21.24 -22.07 5.30
CA THR A 403 22.70 -22.19 5.42
C THR A 403 23.27 -21.19 6.42
N MET A 404 22.80 -19.93 6.36
CA MET A 404 23.17 -18.89 7.32
C MET A 404 22.69 -19.23 8.73
N LEU A 405 21.45 -19.69 8.88
CA LEU A 405 20.84 -20.01 10.18
C LEU A 405 21.58 -21.13 10.91
N GLN A 406 22.09 -22.11 10.17
CA GLN A 406 22.89 -23.24 10.66
C GLN A 406 24.37 -22.87 10.93
N GLY A 407 24.78 -21.62 10.67
CA GLY A 407 26.17 -21.20 10.83
C GLY A 407 27.15 -21.87 9.87
N LYS A 408 26.67 -22.33 8.70
CA LYS A 408 27.48 -23.05 7.70
C LYS A 408 28.11 -22.13 6.64
N LEU A 409 27.77 -20.84 6.66
CA LEU A 409 28.35 -19.85 5.75
C LEU A 409 29.71 -19.40 6.27
N ALA A 410 30.78 -19.64 5.51
CA ALA A 410 32.10 -19.14 5.84
C ALA A 410 32.16 -17.61 5.71
N GLU A 411 32.94 -16.96 6.58
CA GLU A 411 33.07 -15.49 6.58
C GLU A 411 33.62 -14.95 5.24
N SER A 412 34.50 -15.71 4.58
CA SER A 412 35.02 -15.39 3.24
C SER A 412 33.94 -15.38 2.16
N ASP A 413 32.88 -16.16 2.33
CA ASP A 413 31.83 -16.38 1.33
C ASP A 413 30.63 -15.46 1.56
N PHE A 414 30.63 -14.66 2.64
CA PHE A 414 29.56 -13.76 2.97
C PHE A 414 29.35 -12.70 1.87
N GLY A 415 30.44 -12.10 1.38
CA GLY A 415 30.37 -11.07 0.33
C GLY A 415 29.75 -11.60 -0.97
N SER A 416 30.26 -12.72 -1.48
CA SER A 416 29.75 -13.35 -2.70
C SER A 416 28.31 -13.83 -2.55
N THR A 417 27.95 -14.39 -1.40
CA THR A 417 26.57 -14.82 -1.11
C THR A 417 25.62 -13.63 -1.08
N ARG A 418 26.02 -12.52 -0.43
CA ARG A 418 25.23 -11.29 -0.41
C ARG A 418 25.00 -10.74 -1.83
N GLU A 419 26.03 -10.72 -2.67
CA GLU A 419 25.91 -10.31 -4.07
C GLU A 419 24.91 -11.18 -4.84
N VAL A 420 24.99 -12.51 -4.69
CA VAL A 420 24.06 -13.44 -5.35
C VAL A 420 22.61 -13.20 -4.89
N VAL A 421 22.39 -13.01 -3.58
CA VAL A 421 21.05 -12.68 -3.04
C VAL A 421 20.53 -11.36 -3.61
N GLN A 422 21.39 -10.35 -3.76
CA GLN A 422 21.03 -9.07 -4.39
C GLN A 422 20.71 -9.22 -5.89
N GLN A 423 21.44 -10.05 -6.63
CA GLN A 423 21.14 -10.33 -8.03
C GLN A 423 19.80 -11.07 -8.19
N LEU A 424 19.53 -12.06 -7.33
CA LEU A 424 18.23 -12.73 -7.28
C LEU A 424 17.10 -11.73 -7.03
N ASN A 425 17.29 -10.80 -6.11
CA ASN A 425 16.31 -9.74 -5.84
C ASN A 425 15.98 -8.91 -7.08
N ILE A 426 17.01 -8.44 -7.80
CA ILE A 426 16.84 -7.66 -9.03
C ILE A 426 16.04 -8.46 -10.07
N VAL A 427 16.44 -9.71 -10.31
CA VAL A 427 15.77 -10.58 -11.30
C VAL A 427 14.32 -10.85 -10.89
N MET A 428 14.08 -11.23 -9.63
CA MET A 428 12.75 -11.57 -9.14
C MET A 428 11.80 -10.37 -9.21
N LYS A 429 12.24 -9.16 -8.85
CA LYS A 429 11.46 -7.93 -9.02
C LYS A 429 11.11 -7.63 -10.46
N ALA A 430 12.08 -7.78 -11.36
CA ALA A 430 11.89 -7.41 -12.76
C ALA A 430 11.00 -8.40 -13.53
N THR A 431 10.96 -9.66 -13.10
CA THR A 431 10.41 -10.76 -13.91
C THR A 431 9.30 -11.58 -13.23
N SER A 432 8.91 -11.21 -12.01
CA SER A 432 7.74 -11.81 -11.36
C SER A 432 6.43 -11.21 -11.87
N ILE A 433 5.44 -12.07 -12.08
CA ILE A 433 4.11 -11.67 -12.58
C ILE A 433 3.35 -10.78 -11.58
N CYS A 434 3.56 -10.98 -10.27
CA CYS A 434 2.81 -10.30 -9.22
C CYS A 434 3.70 -9.83 -8.06
N GLY A 435 3.10 -9.05 -7.16
CA GLY A 435 3.79 -8.46 -6.01
C GLY A 435 4.52 -9.47 -5.12
N LEU A 436 3.97 -10.68 -4.91
CA LEU A 436 4.60 -11.70 -4.06
C LEU A 436 6.04 -12.00 -4.49
N GLY A 437 6.26 -12.26 -5.78
CA GLY A 437 7.60 -12.56 -6.28
C GLY A 437 8.55 -11.36 -6.21
N CYS A 438 8.02 -10.14 -6.26
CA CYS A 438 8.83 -8.92 -6.12
C CYS A 438 9.28 -8.65 -4.69
N VAL A 439 8.53 -9.11 -3.69
CA VAL A 439 8.78 -8.83 -2.26
C VAL A 439 9.33 -10.04 -1.49
N ALA A 440 9.26 -11.24 -2.05
CA ALA A 440 9.82 -12.45 -1.46
C ALA A 440 11.30 -12.33 -1.03
N PRO A 441 12.18 -11.59 -1.74
CA PRO A 441 13.57 -11.37 -1.31
C PRO A 441 13.72 -10.38 -0.14
N ALA A 442 12.70 -9.56 0.14
CA ALA A 442 12.79 -8.42 1.06
C ALA A 442 13.34 -8.79 2.46
N PRO A 443 12.85 -9.85 3.13
CA PRO A 443 13.33 -10.19 4.48
C PRO A 443 14.83 -10.47 4.53
N LEU A 444 15.36 -11.20 3.54
CA LEU A 444 16.76 -11.62 3.53
C LEU A 444 17.68 -10.50 3.02
N VAL A 445 17.26 -9.77 1.98
CA VAL A 445 18.02 -8.65 1.41
C VAL A 445 18.23 -7.53 2.42
N THR A 446 17.15 -7.14 3.12
CA THR A 446 17.22 -6.07 4.12
C THR A 446 18.02 -6.49 5.34
N LEU A 447 17.89 -7.75 5.79
CA LEU A 447 18.73 -8.32 6.85
C LEU A 447 20.22 -8.23 6.49
N LEU A 448 20.61 -8.71 5.32
CA LEU A 448 22.02 -8.69 4.87
C LEU A 448 22.55 -7.27 4.64
N THR A 449 21.66 -6.29 4.45
CA THR A 449 22.02 -4.90 4.22
C THR A 449 22.23 -4.16 5.54
N HIS A 450 21.30 -4.30 6.48
CA HIS A 450 21.27 -3.47 7.71
C HIS A 450 21.74 -4.21 8.96
N PHE A 451 21.72 -5.53 8.95
CA PHE A 451 22.05 -6.38 10.09
C PHE A 451 23.02 -7.52 9.70
N PRO A 452 24.14 -7.23 8.99
CA PRO A 452 25.08 -8.27 8.58
C PRO A 452 25.68 -9.04 9.77
N GLU A 453 25.77 -8.40 10.95
CA GLU A 453 26.24 -9.02 12.18
C GLU A 453 25.33 -10.16 12.67
N ALA A 454 24.05 -10.17 12.30
CA ALA A 454 23.14 -11.26 12.61
C ALA A 454 23.54 -12.58 11.93
N VAL A 455 24.30 -12.50 10.83
CA VAL A 455 24.83 -13.64 10.10
C VAL A 455 26.27 -13.94 10.53
N THR A 456 27.16 -12.94 10.54
CA THR A 456 28.59 -13.16 10.81
C THR A 456 28.88 -13.58 12.25
N SER A 457 28.00 -13.27 13.20
CA SER A 457 28.14 -13.70 14.60
C SER A 457 27.62 -15.13 14.86
N ARG A 458 26.96 -15.77 13.89
CA ARG A 458 26.37 -17.11 14.03
C ARG A 458 27.47 -18.16 14.02
N LYS A 459 27.52 -18.99 15.06
CA LYS A 459 28.41 -20.17 15.10
C LYS A 459 27.67 -21.40 14.56
N PRO A 460 28.40 -22.39 14.00
CA PRO A 460 27.80 -23.67 13.63
C PRO A 460 27.09 -24.28 14.85
N SER A 461 25.82 -24.65 14.66
CA SER A 461 24.98 -25.31 15.67
C SER A 461 25.31 -26.78 15.84
#